data_AF-A0A3G9K5I8-F1
#
_entry.id   AF-A0A3G9K5I8-F1
#
_cell.length_a   1.000
_cell.length_b   1.000
_cell.length_c   1.000
_cell.angle_alpha   90.00
_cell.angle_beta   90.00
_cell.angle_gamma   90.00
#
_symmetry.space_group_name_H-M   'P 1'
#
loop_
_entity.id
_entity.type
_entity.pdbx_description
1 polymer ?
#
loop_
_entity_poly.entity_id
_entity_poly.type
_entity_poly.pdbx_seq_one_letter_code
_entity_poly.pdbx_strand_id
1 'polypeptide(L)'
;MDSLPPKTNQFSDTQEPAASPSQRQAVPVNYEYSLNLPELLNQFDLSVLISTYQAGRVASIGTYQGQMRVSFAHFDQAMGLTRTATGIAVGARQAIWNLPANREIAPQIKPEGEQDIAFLARSSHLTGPIMGHDLAFGSNRLWVVNTLFNCLATIEGNWSFLPQWKPPFITELVPGDRCHLNGLAMAENSGTPA
;
A
#
# COMPACT_ATOMS: atom_id res chain seq x y z
N MET A 1 35.15 -53.66 0.05
CA MET A 1 34.34 -52.60 0.68
C MET A 1 35.32 -51.47 0.96
N ASP A 2 35.59 -50.66 -0.06
CA ASP A 2 36.58 -49.59 0.00
C ASP A 2 35.95 -48.33 0.56
N SER A 3 36.43 -47.90 1.72
CA SER A 3 36.03 -46.66 2.38
C SER A 3 36.71 -45.46 1.72
N LEU A 4 35.93 -44.59 1.08
CA LEU A 4 36.38 -43.28 0.57
C LEU A 4 36.80 -42.37 1.75
N PRO A 5 37.88 -41.58 1.62
CA PRO A 5 38.28 -40.63 2.65
C PRO A 5 37.37 -39.38 2.64
N PRO A 6 37.20 -38.68 3.78
CA PRO A 6 36.38 -37.48 3.85
C PRO A 6 37.04 -36.32 3.09
N LYS A 7 36.30 -35.67 2.19
CA LYS A 7 36.72 -34.44 1.52
C LYS A 7 36.53 -33.27 2.50
N THR A 8 37.63 -32.75 3.04
CA THR A 8 37.65 -31.48 3.77
C THR A 8 37.54 -30.34 2.76
N ASN A 9 36.36 -29.73 2.63
CA ASN A 9 36.22 -28.45 1.92
C ASN A 9 36.84 -27.33 2.78
N GLN A 10 38.01 -26.85 2.37
CA GLN A 10 38.55 -25.60 2.86
C GLN A 10 37.81 -24.45 2.17
N PHE A 11 36.90 -23.78 2.87
CA PHE A 11 36.41 -22.47 2.45
C PHE A 11 37.44 -21.43 2.90
N SER A 12 38.12 -20.83 1.94
CA SER A 12 39.02 -19.70 2.17
C SER A 12 38.19 -18.44 2.49
N ASP A 13 38.29 -17.95 3.73
CA ASP A 13 37.79 -16.64 4.13
C ASP A 13 38.60 -15.54 3.43
N THR A 14 38.18 -15.18 2.22
CA THR A 14 38.60 -13.91 1.61
C THR A 14 37.37 -13.00 1.67
N GLN A 15 37.23 -12.30 2.79
CA GLN A 15 36.15 -11.35 3.01
C GLN A 15 36.50 -10.06 2.24
N GLU A 16 35.92 -9.88 1.06
CA GLU A 16 35.95 -8.59 0.35
C GLU A 16 35.34 -7.49 1.24
N PRO A 17 35.98 -6.31 1.36
CA PRO A 17 35.44 -5.22 2.15
C PRO A 17 34.11 -4.75 1.56
N ALA A 18 33.05 -4.82 2.37
CA ALA A 18 31.72 -4.36 2.00
C ALA A 18 31.75 -2.88 1.59
N ALA A 19 31.22 -2.59 0.40
CA ALA A 19 31.08 -1.23 -0.10
C ALA A 19 30.26 -0.37 0.88
N SER A 20 30.76 0.82 1.18
CA SER A 20 30.08 1.78 2.05
C SER A 20 28.70 2.14 1.49
N PRO A 21 27.65 2.25 2.31
CA PRO A 21 26.32 2.59 1.83
C PRO A 21 26.34 3.95 1.15
N SER A 22 25.85 4.00 -0.09
CA SER A 22 25.70 5.24 -0.86
C SER A 22 24.86 6.24 -0.07
N GLN A 23 25.41 7.43 0.16
CA GLN A 23 24.70 8.54 0.79
C GLN A 23 23.50 8.89 -0.08
N ARG A 24 22.29 8.50 0.34
CA ARG A 24 21.05 8.88 -0.35
C ARG A 24 20.90 10.40 -0.23
N GLN A 25 20.89 11.09 -1.36
CA GLN A 25 20.54 12.50 -1.41
C GLN A 25 19.02 12.64 -1.15
N ALA A 26 18.65 13.39 -0.12
CA ALA A 26 17.27 13.74 0.14
C ALA A 26 16.82 14.81 -0.87
N VAL A 27 15.72 14.54 -1.59
CA VAL A 27 15.11 15.52 -2.49
C VAL A 27 14.02 16.27 -1.70
N PRO A 28 14.04 17.61 -1.66
CA PRO A 28 13.02 18.37 -0.96
C PRO A 28 11.66 18.19 -1.64
N VAL A 29 10.61 18.01 -0.83
CA VAL A 29 9.22 18.03 -1.29
C VAL A 29 8.58 19.31 -0.78
N ASN A 30 8.14 20.15 -1.71
CA ASN A 30 7.41 21.37 -1.42
C ASN A 30 5.91 21.10 -1.50
N TYR A 31 5.15 21.67 -0.57
CA TYR A 31 3.69 21.58 -0.57
C TYR A 31 3.09 22.90 -0.09
N GLU A 32 1.94 23.22 -0.65
CA GLU A 32 1.12 24.38 -0.26
C GLU A 32 -0.25 23.88 0.17
N TYR A 33 -0.86 24.55 1.14
CA TYR A 33 -2.17 24.21 1.66
C TYR A 33 -2.93 25.47 2.06
N SER A 34 -4.26 25.39 2.04
CA SER A 34 -5.11 26.48 2.52
C SER A 34 -4.90 26.70 4.03
N LEU A 35 -4.89 27.97 4.45
CA LEU A 35 -4.59 28.36 5.84
C LEU A 35 -5.49 27.70 6.89
N ASN A 36 -6.72 27.34 6.52
CA ASN A 36 -7.70 26.69 7.39
C ASN A 36 -7.59 25.16 7.44
N LEU A 37 -6.79 24.53 6.59
CA LEU A 37 -6.67 23.06 6.55
C LEU A 37 -6.17 22.47 7.89
N PRO A 38 -5.13 23.00 8.56
CA PRO A 38 -4.67 22.44 9.81
C PRO A 38 -5.74 22.51 10.92
N GLU A 39 -6.47 23.62 10.98
CA GLU A 39 -7.57 23.80 11.92
C GLU A 39 -8.69 22.79 11.66
N LEU A 40 -9.06 22.60 10.39
CA LEU A 40 -10.06 21.61 9.97
C LEU A 40 -9.66 20.19 10.39
N LEU A 41 -8.42 19.77 10.10
CA LEU A 41 -7.95 18.43 10.44
C LEU A 41 -7.95 18.20 11.96
N ASN A 42 -7.52 19.18 12.75
CA ASN A 42 -7.56 19.10 14.22
C ASN A 42 -9.01 19.08 14.75
N GLN A 43 -9.89 19.93 14.21
CA GLN A 43 -11.27 20.04 14.69
C GLN A 43 -12.05 18.74 14.48
N PHE A 44 -11.79 18.05 13.37
CA PHE A 44 -12.50 16.81 13.01
C PHE A 44 -11.74 15.54 13.39
N ASP A 45 -10.56 15.65 14.03
CA ASP A 45 -9.69 14.52 14.36
C ASP A 45 -9.38 13.64 13.13
N LEU A 46 -8.99 14.29 12.03
CA LEU A 46 -8.77 13.65 10.73
C LEU A 46 -7.31 13.65 10.31
N SER A 47 -6.92 12.55 9.67
CA SER A 47 -5.75 12.47 8.81
C SER A 47 -6.15 12.02 7.42
N VAL A 48 -5.42 12.47 6.41
CA VAL A 48 -5.68 12.17 5.00
C VAL A 48 -4.53 11.36 4.44
N LEU A 49 -4.85 10.27 3.76
CA LEU A 49 -3.90 9.47 3.01
C LEU A 49 -4.15 9.65 1.51
N ILE A 50 -3.08 9.88 0.74
CA ILE A 50 -3.16 10.11 -0.71
C ILE A 50 -2.16 9.21 -1.42
N SER A 51 -2.63 8.35 -2.32
CA SER A 51 -1.77 7.63 -3.26
C SER A 51 -1.38 8.53 -4.43
N THR A 52 -0.15 8.39 -4.91
CA THR A 52 0.42 9.20 -5.99
C THR A 52 1.02 8.28 -7.05
N TYR A 53 0.32 8.15 -8.17
CA TYR A 53 0.69 7.19 -9.22
C TYR A 53 2.11 7.40 -9.76
N GLN A 54 2.42 8.62 -10.24
CA GLN A 54 3.70 8.91 -10.87
C GLN A 54 4.87 8.96 -9.88
N ALA A 55 4.62 9.40 -8.65
CA ALA A 55 5.66 9.50 -7.62
C ALA A 55 5.88 8.17 -6.88
N GLY A 56 4.96 7.20 -7.02
CA GLY A 56 5.01 5.92 -6.32
C GLY A 56 5.04 6.11 -4.80
N ARG A 57 4.18 6.98 -4.27
CA ARG A 57 4.09 7.26 -2.82
C ARG A 57 2.66 7.14 -2.32
N VAL A 58 2.55 6.81 -1.03
CA VAL A 58 1.40 7.19 -0.21
C VAL A 58 1.85 8.33 0.68
N ALA A 59 1.23 9.49 0.51
CA ALA A 59 1.40 10.65 1.39
C ALA A 59 0.45 10.53 2.58
N SER A 60 0.95 10.75 3.79
CA SER A 60 0.14 10.89 5.01
C SER A 60 0.16 12.35 5.42
N ILE A 61 -1.03 12.93 5.58
CA ILE A 61 -1.23 14.33 5.88
C ILE A 61 -2.06 14.41 7.15
N GLY A 62 -1.52 15.11 8.15
CA GLY A 62 -2.18 15.32 9.44
C GLY A 62 -1.63 16.57 10.10
N THR A 63 -1.85 16.68 11.40
CA THR A 63 -1.42 17.83 12.20
C THR A 63 -0.79 17.39 13.50
N TYR A 64 0.19 18.16 13.96
CA TYR A 64 0.77 18.03 15.30
C TYR A 64 1.02 19.43 15.87
N GLN A 65 0.50 19.69 17.08
CA GLN A 65 0.56 20.99 17.73
C GLN A 65 0.09 22.16 16.83
N GLY A 66 -1.01 21.94 16.10
CA GLY A 66 -1.58 22.95 15.19
C GLY A 66 -0.83 23.16 13.89
N GLN A 67 0.28 22.45 13.65
CA GLN A 67 1.09 22.56 12.45
C GLN A 67 0.87 21.36 11.53
N MET A 68 0.93 21.59 10.22
CA MET A 68 0.86 20.48 9.26
C MET A 68 2.02 19.50 9.44
N ARG A 69 1.71 18.23 9.20
CA ARG A 69 2.68 17.15 9.04
C ARG A 69 2.37 16.42 7.74
N VAL A 70 3.40 16.25 6.94
CA VAL A 70 3.34 15.50 5.68
C VAL A 70 4.49 14.50 5.68
N SER A 71 4.17 13.22 5.53
CA SER A 71 5.14 12.15 5.40
C SER A 71 4.85 11.30 4.16
N PHE A 72 5.86 10.60 3.65
CA PHE A 72 5.74 9.81 2.44
C PHE A 72 6.30 8.40 2.64
N ALA A 73 5.48 7.40 2.36
CA ALA A 73 5.89 6.02 2.23
C ALA A 73 5.98 5.64 0.75
N HIS A 74 7.01 4.88 0.36
CA HIS A 74 7.18 4.45 -1.03
C HIS A 74 6.44 3.15 -1.31
N PHE A 75 5.63 3.17 -2.37
CA PHE A 75 4.96 2.01 -2.95
C PHE A 75 5.01 2.17 -4.46
N ASP A 76 5.70 1.27 -5.15
CA ASP A 76 5.89 1.33 -6.60
C ASP A 76 4.54 1.43 -7.33
N GLN A 77 4.30 2.56 -8.02
CA GLN A 77 3.02 2.95 -8.62
C GLN A 77 1.82 2.73 -7.68
N ALA A 78 1.82 3.43 -6.54
CA ALA A 78 0.67 3.47 -5.64
C ALA A 78 -0.58 4.01 -6.36
N MET A 79 -1.67 3.26 -6.33
CA MET A 79 -2.91 3.56 -7.06
C MET A 79 -4.11 3.47 -6.11
N GLY A 80 -4.75 2.31 -5.97
CA GLY A 80 -5.88 2.14 -5.07
C GLY A 80 -5.47 2.20 -3.60
N LEU A 81 -6.35 2.74 -2.77
CA LEU A 81 -6.14 2.85 -1.32
C LEU A 81 -7.48 2.66 -0.62
N THR A 82 -7.52 1.81 0.42
CA THR A 82 -8.76 1.63 1.19
C THR A 82 -8.47 1.30 2.64
N ARG A 83 -9.42 1.60 3.53
CA ARG A 83 -9.37 1.13 4.92
C ARG A 83 -9.78 -0.34 4.96
N THR A 84 -9.13 -1.12 5.81
CA THR A 84 -9.52 -2.50 6.12
C THR A 84 -10.08 -2.57 7.55
N ALA A 85 -10.46 -3.76 8.00
CA ALA A 85 -10.88 -3.96 9.38
C ALA A 85 -9.78 -3.63 10.40
N THR A 86 -8.51 -3.75 10.02
CA THR A 86 -7.36 -3.65 10.96
C THR A 86 -6.34 -2.57 10.57
N GLY A 87 -6.56 -1.85 9.47
CA GLY A 87 -5.61 -0.83 8.99
C GLY A 87 -5.99 -0.33 7.61
N ILE A 88 -5.04 -0.37 6.68
CA ILE A 88 -5.24 0.04 5.29
C ILE A 88 -4.67 -0.99 4.32
N ALA A 89 -5.16 -0.96 3.09
CA ALA A 89 -4.58 -1.67 1.96
C ALA A 89 -4.17 -0.68 0.87
N VAL A 90 -3.01 -0.93 0.23
CA VAL A 90 -2.44 -0.11 -0.83
C VAL A 90 -2.25 -0.97 -2.08
N GLY A 91 -2.91 -0.62 -3.17
CA GLY A 91 -2.68 -1.17 -4.50
C GLY A 91 -1.41 -0.56 -5.09
N ALA A 92 -0.46 -1.41 -5.45
CA ALA A 92 0.81 -1.05 -6.08
C ALA A 92 0.97 -1.84 -7.39
N ARG A 93 2.00 -1.51 -8.18
CA ARG A 93 2.20 -2.06 -9.54
C ARG A 93 2.04 -3.57 -9.63
N GLN A 94 2.62 -4.33 -8.70
CA GLN A 94 2.64 -5.80 -8.79
C GLN A 94 1.98 -6.51 -7.60
N ALA A 95 1.49 -5.74 -6.63
CA ALA A 95 1.02 -6.30 -5.38
C ALA A 95 0.02 -5.40 -4.69
N ILE A 96 -0.78 -5.99 -3.82
CA ILE A 96 -1.61 -5.27 -2.87
C ILE A 96 -1.00 -5.45 -1.48
N TRP A 97 -0.60 -4.34 -0.87
CA TRP A 97 0.01 -4.31 0.45
C TRP A 97 -1.06 -4.20 1.52
N ASN A 98 -0.94 -5.02 2.57
CA ASN A 98 -1.77 -4.93 3.77
C ASN A 98 -0.95 -4.31 4.91
N LEU A 99 -1.44 -3.19 5.41
CA LEU A 99 -0.79 -2.36 6.42
C LEU A 99 -1.68 -2.28 7.67
N PRO A 100 -1.56 -3.21 8.63
CA PRO A 100 -2.25 -3.09 9.91
C PRO A 100 -1.83 -1.80 10.63
N ALA A 101 -2.81 -1.15 11.26
CA ALA A 101 -2.62 -0.01 12.13
C ALA A 101 -2.08 -0.47 13.48
N ASN A 102 -1.10 0.27 14.02
CA ASN A 102 -0.56 0.02 15.34
C ASN A 102 -0.40 1.35 16.09
N ARG A 103 -1.16 1.52 17.18
CA ARG A 103 -1.12 2.72 18.03
C ARG A 103 -0.04 2.66 19.13
N GLU A 104 0.45 1.47 19.46
CA GLU A 104 1.49 1.30 20.50
C GLU A 104 2.88 1.69 19.99
N ILE A 105 3.14 1.44 18.70
CA ILE A 105 4.39 1.77 18.03
C ILE A 105 4.42 3.23 17.58
N ALA A 106 3.27 3.82 17.27
CA ALA A 106 3.20 5.18 16.70
C ALA A 106 3.96 6.24 17.53
N PRO A 107 3.82 6.31 18.87
CA PRO A 107 4.55 7.29 19.69
C PRO A 107 6.07 7.12 19.66
N GLN A 108 6.57 5.94 19.29
CA GLN A 108 8.00 5.61 19.25
C GLN A 108 8.64 5.96 17.89
N ILE A 109 7.82 6.30 16.88
CA ILE A 109 8.32 6.73 15.58
C ILE A 109 8.89 8.13 15.72
N LYS A 110 10.14 8.33 15.28
CA LYS A 110 10.76 9.65 15.34
C LYS A 110 10.14 10.63 14.32
N PRO A 111 9.90 11.89 14.70
CA PRO A 111 10.06 12.45 16.04
C PRO A 111 9.02 11.89 17.02
N GLU A 112 9.50 11.44 18.19
CA GLU A 112 8.68 10.72 19.17
C GLU A 112 7.47 11.56 19.63
N GLY A 113 6.32 10.90 19.76
CA GLY A 113 5.07 11.54 20.19
C GLY A 113 4.32 12.32 19.10
N GLU A 114 4.86 12.46 17.88
CA GLU A 114 4.15 13.17 16.81
C GLU A 114 3.08 12.34 16.09
N GLN A 115 3.15 11.00 16.18
CA GLN A 115 2.27 10.08 15.46
C GLN A 115 1.34 9.35 16.44
N ASP A 116 0.05 9.25 16.09
CA ASP A 116 -0.98 8.56 16.86
C ASP A 116 -1.33 7.16 16.29
N ILE A 117 -1.02 6.92 15.01
CA ILE A 117 -1.19 5.63 14.31
C ILE A 117 0.03 5.34 13.42
N ALA A 118 0.54 4.11 13.47
CA ALA A 118 1.54 3.60 12.54
C ALA A 118 0.92 2.54 11.61
N PHE A 119 0.92 2.79 10.30
CA PHE A 119 0.54 1.79 9.30
C PHE A 119 1.77 1.00 8.85
N LEU A 120 1.81 -0.29 9.19
CA LEU A 120 3.03 -1.10 9.02
C LEU A 120 2.92 -2.01 7.80
N ALA A 121 3.78 -1.87 6.80
CA ALA A 121 3.82 -2.78 5.64
C ALA A 121 4.27 -4.19 6.04
N ARG A 122 3.32 -5.04 6.47
CA ARG A 122 3.59 -6.37 7.05
C ARG A 122 3.49 -7.51 6.06
N SER A 123 2.64 -7.36 5.05
CA SER A 123 2.38 -8.41 4.06
C SER A 123 1.94 -7.80 2.73
N SER A 124 2.14 -8.55 1.66
CA SER A 124 1.62 -8.22 0.35
C SER A 124 1.11 -9.45 -0.36
N HIS A 125 0.09 -9.25 -1.18
CA HIS A 125 -0.46 -10.26 -2.09
C HIS A 125 0.02 -9.95 -3.50
N LEU A 126 0.74 -10.87 -4.14
CA LEU A 126 1.27 -10.66 -5.48
C LEU A 126 0.18 -10.86 -6.52
N THR A 127 -0.13 -9.81 -7.27
CA THR A 127 -1.18 -9.80 -8.30
C THR A 127 -0.61 -9.83 -9.71
N GLY A 128 0.65 -9.41 -9.89
CA GLY A 128 1.13 -8.94 -11.18
C GLY A 128 0.55 -7.56 -11.55
N PRO A 129 0.81 -7.05 -12.76
CA PRO A 129 0.46 -5.69 -13.18
C PRO A 129 -1.02 -5.53 -13.56
N ILE A 130 -1.92 -5.75 -12.60
CA ILE A 130 -3.38 -5.67 -12.83
C ILE A 130 -3.91 -4.22 -12.94
N MET A 131 -3.05 -3.22 -12.74
CA MET A 131 -3.42 -1.80 -12.71
C MET A 131 -4.59 -1.54 -11.73
N GLY A 132 -4.41 -1.94 -10.47
CA GLY A 132 -5.42 -1.83 -9.41
C GLY A 132 -5.70 -0.37 -9.02
N HIS A 133 -6.53 0.32 -9.81
CA HIS A 133 -6.77 1.77 -9.67
C HIS A 133 -7.50 2.16 -8.40
N ASP A 134 -8.41 1.30 -7.95
CA ASP A 134 -9.23 1.57 -6.78
C ASP A 134 -9.46 0.29 -5.98
N LEU A 135 -9.62 0.45 -4.67
CA LEU A 135 -9.80 -0.62 -3.71
C LEU A 135 -10.99 -0.31 -2.81
N ALA A 136 -11.73 -1.34 -2.43
CA ALA A 136 -12.71 -1.23 -1.36
C ALA A 136 -12.70 -2.48 -0.49
N PHE A 137 -12.91 -2.30 0.81
CA PHE A 137 -13.07 -3.41 1.73
C PHE A 137 -14.52 -3.50 2.19
N GLY A 138 -15.15 -4.66 1.99
CA GLY A 138 -16.54 -4.87 2.39
C GLY A 138 -16.89 -6.35 2.41
N SER A 139 -17.83 -6.72 3.30
CA SER A 139 -18.19 -8.12 3.55
C SER A 139 -16.97 -9.01 3.84
N ASN A 140 -16.00 -8.47 4.60
CA ASN A 140 -14.73 -9.12 4.94
C ASN A 140 -13.88 -9.56 3.72
N ARG A 141 -14.06 -8.91 2.57
CA ARG A 141 -13.30 -9.17 1.35
C ARG A 141 -12.70 -7.88 0.83
N LEU A 142 -11.49 -7.98 0.27
CA LEU A 142 -10.85 -6.88 -0.43
C LEU A 142 -11.22 -6.96 -1.91
N TRP A 143 -11.87 -5.90 -2.40
CA TRP A 143 -12.21 -5.68 -3.78
C TRP A 143 -11.18 -4.79 -4.44
N VAL A 144 -10.90 -5.07 -5.71
CA VAL A 144 -10.02 -4.28 -6.57
C VAL A 144 -10.70 -4.03 -7.90
N VAL A 145 -10.59 -2.79 -8.37
CA VAL A 145 -10.81 -2.45 -9.78
C VAL A 145 -9.59 -2.89 -10.57
N ASN A 146 -9.72 -4.01 -11.28
CA ASN A 146 -8.68 -4.53 -12.15
C ASN A 146 -8.84 -3.88 -13.53
N THR A 147 -8.20 -2.73 -13.73
CA THR A 147 -8.31 -1.95 -14.96
C THR A 147 -7.74 -2.69 -16.15
N LEU A 148 -6.64 -3.43 -15.98
CA LEU A 148 -6.03 -4.17 -17.09
C LEU A 148 -6.98 -5.25 -17.65
N PHE A 149 -7.77 -5.88 -16.79
CA PHE A 149 -8.72 -6.95 -17.16
C PHE A 149 -10.18 -6.48 -17.21
N ASN A 150 -10.46 -5.17 -17.06
CA ASN A 150 -11.80 -4.58 -17.18
C ASN A 150 -12.84 -5.19 -16.24
N CYS A 151 -12.46 -5.49 -15.00
CA CYS A 151 -13.33 -6.20 -14.06
C CYS A 151 -13.19 -5.72 -12.62
N LEU A 152 -14.21 -6.00 -11.83
CA LEU A 152 -14.09 -6.03 -10.37
C LEU A 152 -13.63 -7.43 -9.97
N ALA A 153 -12.60 -7.50 -9.15
CA ALA A 153 -12.05 -8.75 -8.65
C ALA A 153 -11.88 -8.71 -7.13
N THR A 154 -11.82 -9.88 -6.50
CA THR A 154 -11.44 -10.02 -5.10
C THR A 154 -10.03 -10.57 -4.97
N ILE A 155 -9.40 -10.27 -3.84
CA ILE A 155 -8.07 -10.77 -3.48
C ILE A 155 -8.21 -11.90 -2.46
N GLU A 156 -7.79 -13.09 -2.87
CA GLU A 156 -7.94 -14.34 -2.13
C GLU A 156 -6.65 -15.16 -2.27
N GLY A 157 -6.21 -15.82 -1.19
CA GLY A 157 -4.82 -16.30 -1.05
C GLY A 157 -4.31 -17.31 -2.09
N ASN A 158 -5.20 -18.01 -2.80
CA ASN A 158 -4.80 -19.03 -3.77
C ASN A 158 -4.65 -18.52 -5.21
N TRP A 159 -5.00 -17.25 -5.48
CA TRP A 159 -5.05 -16.69 -6.83
C TRP A 159 -4.45 -15.29 -6.86
N SER A 160 -3.85 -14.88 -7.98
CA SER A 160 -3.42 -13.49 -8.14
C SER A 160 -4.58 -12.51 -7.96
N PHE A 161 -5.75 -12.85 -8.50
CA PHE A 161 -7.03 -12.18 -8.29
C PHE A 161 -8.16 -13.10 -8.74
N LEU A 162 -9.38 -12.89 -8.23
CA LEU A 162 -10.57 -13.65 -8.63
C LEU A 162 -11.64 -12.71 -9.21
N PRO A 163 -11.88 -12.71 -10.54
CA PRO A 163 -12.92 -11.87 -11.15
C PRO A 163 -14.30 -12.17 -10.58
N GLN A 164 -15.02 -11.12 -10.17
CA GLN A 164 -16.38 -11.22 -9.62
C GLN A 164 -17.42 -10.64 -10.59
N TRP A 165 -17.04 -9.59 -11.31
CA TRP A 165 -17.94 -8.90 -12.23
C TRP A 165 -17.16 -8.22 -13.35
N LYS A 166 -17.75 -8.17 -14.55
CA LYS A 166 -17.29 -7.36 -15.68
C LYS A 166 -18.49 -6.63 -16.31
N PRO A 167 -18.29 -5.46 -16.94
CA PRO A 167 -19.35 -4.82 -17.72
C PRO A 167 -19.91 -5.78 -18.78
N PRO A 168 -21.21 -5.72 -19.10
CA PRO A 168 -21.86 -6.69 -19.99
C PRO A 168 -21.30 -6.67 -21.43
N PHE A 169 -20.76 -5.54 -21.88
CA PHE A 169 -20.14 -5.38 -23.20
C PHE A 169 -18.69 -5.89 -23.28
N ILE A 170 -18.05 -6.22 -22.15
CA ILE A 170 -16.74 -6.88 -22.16
C ILE A 170 -16.95 -8.35 -22.49
N THR A 171 -16.54 -8.79 -23.66
CA THR A 171 -16.76 -10.17 -24.13
C THR A 171 -15.86 -11.19 -23.45
N GLU A 172 -14.63 -10.80 -23.10
CA GLU A 172 -13.60 -11.68 -22.52
C GLU A 172 -12.71 -10.91 -21.53
N LEU A 173 -12.24 -11.60 -20.49
CA LEU A 173 -11.27 -11.09 -19.50
C LEU A 173 -9.84 -11.30 -20.00
N VAL A 174 -9.42 -10.49 -20.95
CA VAL A 174 -8.04 -10.45 -21.43
C VAL A 174 -7.40 -9.10 -21.09
N PRO A 175 -6.06 -9.05 -20.95
CA PRO A 175 -5.35 -7.79 -20.82
C PRO A 175 -5.69 -6.85 -21.96
N GLY A 176 -6.09 -5.63 -21.62
CA GLY A 176 -6.35 -4.57 -22.59
C GLY A 176 -7.35 -3.57 -22.02
N ASP A 177 -7.00 -2.30 -22.06
CA ASP A 177 -7.81 -1.20 -21.50
C ASP A 177 -9.05 -0.93 -22.37
N ARG A 178 -10.07 -1.80 -22.28
CA ARG A 178 -11.26 -1.78 -23.14
C ARG A 178 -12.34 -0.84 -22.63
N CYS A 179 -12.34 -0.55 -21.33
CA CYS A 179 -13.33 0.34 -20.72
C CYS A 179 -12.75 1.32 -19.70
N HIS A 180 -11.46 1.20 -19.36
CA HIS A 180 -10.80 2.04 -18.37
C HIS A 180 -11.57 2.10 -17.03
N LEU A 181 -12.09 0.96 -16.58
CA LEU A 181 -12.72 0.88 -15.26
C LEU A 181 -11.66 1.26 -14.22
N ASN A 182 -11.90 2.34 -13.49
CA ASN A 182 -10.89 2.98 -12.64
C ASN A 182 -11.38 3.31 -11.23
N GLY A 183 -12.66 3.10 -10.92
CA GLY A 183 -13.24 3.41 -9.62
C GLY A 183 -14.37 2.46 -9.25
N LEU A 184 -14.60 2.32 -7.95
CA LEU A 184 -15.79 1.68 -7.40
C LEU A 184 -16.33 2.45 -6.20
N ALA A 185 -17.61 2.24 -5.92
CA ALA A 185 -18.21 2.65 -4.67
C ALA A 185 -18.96 1.44 -4.09
N MET A 186 -18.81 1.21 -2.79
CA MET A 186 -19.58 0.21 -2.08
C MET A 186 -20.66 0.91 -1.27
N ALA A 187 -21.91 0.47 -1.40
CA ALA A 187 -22.96 0.91 -0.50
C ALA A 187 -22.67 0.36 0.90
N GLU A 188 -22.79 1.22 1.91
CA GLU A 188 -22.78 0.75 3.29
C GLU A 188 -24.09 -0.02 3.54
N ASN A 189 -23.97 -1.28 3.96
CA ASN A 189 -25.12 -1.97 4.52
C ASN A 189 -25.43 -1.29 5.85
N SER A 190 -26.61 -0.66 5.96
CA SER A 190 -27.06 0.21 7.06
C SER A 190 -27.30 -0.51 8.40
N GLY A 191 -26.36 -1.34 8.88
CA GLY A 191 -26.67 -2.37 9.87
C GLY A 191 -25.66 -2.66 10.98
N THR A 192 -24.54 -1.94 11.11
CA THR A 192 -23.68 -2.12 12.30
C THR A 192 -22.89 -0.86 12.62
N PRO A 193 -23.01 -0.29 13.83
CA PRO A 193 -22.13 0.79 14.26
C PRO A 193 -20.68 0.30 14.38
N ALA A 194 -19.75 1.21 14.13
CA ALA A 194 -18.35 1.09 14.48
C ALA A 194 -18.15 0.92 16.00
#